data_AF-A0A6J8DWX6-F1
#
_entry.id   AF-A0A6J8DWX6-F1
#
_cell.length_a   1.000
_cell.length_b   1.000
_cell.length_c   1.000
_cell.angle_alpha   90.00
_cell.angle_beta   90.00
_cell.angle_gamma   90.00
#
_symmetry.space_group_name_H-M   'P 1'
#
loop_
_entity.id
_entity.type
_entity.pdbx_description
1 polymer ?
#
loop_
_entity_poly.entity_id
_entity_poly.type
_entity_poly.pdbx_seq_one_letter_code
_entity_poly.pdbx_strand_id
1 'polypeptide(L)'
;MDLVRVLETYRGHDRIIRLSTYVCMFVSGDRKGLAFDRIRAIATDLGACRVILRLFDDLPMLLYNLSYGTGSKEKSTPLRILNLLTNIINQSYYPVEHIAWLADRQVINTDSKKWWVLGVMIWALSLVAEILKQLVNTNLISRKLKQIKKQQYLESTDEREESIESTSTEAKALKANLLEARLSLLQASSDFMNAINWCPPGFLWAGKLSRSWSETFRRVPMEISNQVSALFREGLKVQITPINCERKQSRSEHTSGVVIVSCKSKSVVNDVMSAKYKLKSSRQYSDIFIHRDQSVQQRIERKNFQTIVDVLKSVDPHINMKGAEVIASRYVNHRRSSENRSEHQNTSRRGTNNSTRSSTSNLHSSFNTRTSHRE
;
A
#
# COMPACT_ATOMS: atom_id res chain seq x y z
N MET A 1 -3.57 -27.86 -28.40
CA MET A 1 -2.14 -27.46 -28.42
C MET A 1 -1.93 -25.96 -28.21
N ASP A 2 -2.92 -25.10 -28.49
CA ASP A 2 -2.68 -23.64 -28.50
C ASP A 2 -2.52 -22.99 -27.12
N LEU A 3 -3.20 -23.49 -26.09
CA LEU A 3 -3.06 -22.95 -24.73
C LEU A 3 -1.64 -23.17 -24.15
N VAL A 4 -1.07 -24.35 -24.40
CA VAL A 4 0.30 -24.69 -23.96
C VAL A 4 1.31 -23.79 -24.66
N ARG A 5 1.15 -23.54 -25.96
CA ARG A 5 1.99 -22.59 -26.70
C ARG A 5 1.86 -21.16 -26.19
N VAL A 6 0.67 -20.73 -25.77
CA VAL A 6 0.50 -19.42 -25.13
C VAL A 6 1.26 -19.39 -23.81
N LEU A 7 1.10 -20.40 -22.96
CA LEU A 7 1.83 -20.52 -21.69
C LEU A 7 3.35 -20.50 -21.90
N GLU A 8 3.88 -21.22 -22.89
CA GLU A 8 5.32 -21.22 -23.20
C GLU A 8 5.90 -19.83 -23.48
N THR A 9 5.07 -18.86 -23.87
CA THR A 9 5.52 -17.47 -24.07
C THR A 9 5.46 -16.67 -22.77
N TYR A 10 6.50 -15.88 -22.52
CA TYR A 10 6.55 -14.92 -21.40
C TYR A 10 5.30 -14.01 -21.37
N ARG A 11 4.87 -13.50 -22.52
CA ARG A 11 3.66 -12.67 -22.63
C ARG A 11 2.37 -13.43 -22.32
N GLY A 12 2.29 -14.71 -22.68
CA GLY A 12 1.13 -15.53 -22.35
C GLY A 12 1.05 -15.84 -20.86
N HIS A 13 2.18 -16.10 -20.21
CA HIS A 13 2.26 -16.22 -18.74
C HIS A 13 1.75 -14.95 -18.04
N ASP A 14 2.22 -13.75 -18.39
CA ASP A 14 1.73 -12.51 -17.75
C ASP A 14 0.22 -12.32 -17.94
N ARG A 15 -0.31 -12.60 -19.14
CA ARG A 15 -1.75 -12.51 -19.42
C ARG A 15 -2.57 -13.45 -18.53
N ILE A 16 -2.10 -14.67 -18.32
CA ILE A 16 -2.78 -15.66 -17.47
C ILE A 16 -2.71 -15.22 -16.01
N ILE A 17 -1.54 -14.82 -15.51
CA ILE A 17 -1.39 -14.33 -14.13
C ILE A 17 -2.30 -13.12 -13.89
N ARG A 18 -2.38 -12.20 -14.86
CA ARG A 18 -3.29 -11.03 -14.83
C ARG A 18 -4.75 -11.45 -14.76
N LEU A 19 -5.17 -12.36 -15.63
CA LEU A 19 -6.54 -12.86 -15.65
C LEU A 19 -6.90 -13.53 -14.32
N SER A 20 -6.03 -14.42 -13.82
CA SER A 20 -6.20 -15.08 -12.52
C SER A 20 -6.30 -14.07 -11.38
N THR A 21 -5.47 -13.03 -11.40
CA THR A 21 -5.53 -11.94 -10.42
C THR A 21 -6.92 -11.29 -10.41
N TYR A 22 -7.44 -10.88 -11.58
CA TYR A 22 -8.74 -10.24 -11.67
C TYR A 22 -9.90 -11.19 -11.34
N VAL A 23 -9.81 -12.47 -11.70
CA VAL A 23 -10.81 -13.48 -11.32
C VAL A 23 -10.83 -13.65 -9.80
N CYS A 24 -9.68 -13.78 -9.15
CA CYS A 24 -9.60 -13.87 -7.70
C CYS A 24 -10.15 -12.60 -7.01
N MET A 25 -9.87 -11.42 -7.55
CA MET A 25 -10.45 -10.17 -7.04
C MET A 25 -11.98 -10.11 -7.22
N PHE A 26 -12.48 -10.58 -8.36
CA PHE A 26 -13.92 -10.67 -8.63
C PHE A 26 -14.63 -11.61 -7.67
N VAL A 27 -14.08 -12.81 -7.48
CA VAL A 27 -14.66 -13.83 -6.61
C VAL A 27 -14.64 -13.37 -5.16
N SER A 28 -13.52 -12.82 -4.68
CA SER A 28 -13.37 -12.36 -3.29
C SER A 28 -14.27 -11.17 -2.97
N GLY A 29 -14.38 -10.16 -3.84
CA GLY A 29 -15.33 -9.06 -3.71
C GLY A 29 -15.39 -8.40 -2.32
N ASP A 30 -16.50 -7.72 -2.01
CA ASP A 30 -16.80 -7.18 -0.66
C ASP A 30 -17.31 -8.28 0.30
N ARG A 31 -17.14 -9.56 -0.05
CA ARG A 31 -17.64 -10.69 0.75
C ARG A 31 -16.74 -10.91 1.98
N LYS A 32 -17.36 -11.30 3.09
CA LYS A 32 -16.69 -11.63 4.35
C LYS A 32 -16.64 -13.14 4.53
N GLY A 33 -15.50 -13.66 4.98
CA GLY A 33 -15.32 -15.08 5.30
C GLY A 33 -13.92 -15.60 4.98
N LEU A 34 -13.48 -16.61 5.72
CA LEU A 34 -12.11 -17.15 5.63
C LEU A 34 -11.72 -17.58 4.22
N ALA A 35 -12.65 -18.17 3.45
CA ALA A 35 -12.41 -18.57 2.07
C ALA A 35 -12.15 -17.36 1.15
N PHE A 36 -12.94 -16.29 1.29
CA PHE A 36 -12.78 -15.08 0.48
C PHE A 36 -11.50 -14.32 0.83
N ASP A 37 -11.12 -14.31 2.11
CA ASP A 37 -9.83 -13.74 2.54
C ASP A 37 -8.63 -14.51 1.98
N ARG A 38 -8.70 -15.85 1.92
CA ARG A 38 -7.67 -16.69 1.27
C ARG A 38 -7.58 -16.40 -0.23
N ILE A 39 -8.71 -16.28 -0.93
CA ILE A 39 -8.73 -15.94 -2.35
C ILE A 39 -8.16 -14.53 -2.58
N ARG A 40 -8.43 -13.58 -1.69
CA ARG A 40 -7.84 -12.24 -1.75
C ARG A 40 -6.33 -12.27 -1.56
N ALA A 41 -5.83 -13.07 -0.63
CA ALA A 41 -4.39 -13.26 -0.44
C ALA A 41 -3.72 -13.79 -1.72
N ILE A 42 -4.32 -14.79 -2.38
CA ILE A 42 -3.84 -15.30 -3.67
C ILE A 42 -3.80 -14.18 -4.72
N ALA A 43 -4.84 -13.34 -4.81
CA ALA A 43 -4.84 -12.21 -5.73
C ALA A 43 -3.70 -11.21 -5.47
N THR A 44 -3.42 -10.93 -4.19
CA THR A 44 -2.29 -10.08 -3.78
C THR A 44 -0.95 -10.70 -4.18
N ASP A 45 -0.75 -11.99 -3.94
CA ASP A 45 0.51 -12.68 -4.27
C ASP A 45 0.74 -12.76 -5.79
N LEU A 46 -0.31 -13.02 -6.58
CA LEU A 46 -0.24 -12.96 -8.04
C LEU A 46 0.10 -11.55 -8.53
N GLY A 47 -0.50 -10.51 -7.92
CA GLY A 47 -0.15 -9.12 -8.20
C GLY A 47 1.32 -8.81 -7.92
N ALA A 48 1.84 -9.24 -6.77
CA ALA A 48 3.23 -9.07 -6.40
C ALA A 48 4.19 -9.83 -7.34
N CYS A 49 3.81 -11.05 -7.76
CA CYS A 49 4.54 -11.82 -8.76
C CYS A 49 4.68 -11.03 -10.06
N ARG A 50 3.61 -10.38 -10.54
CA ARG A 50 3.65 -9.54 -11.75
C ARG A 50 4.55 -8.31 -11.61
N VAL A 51 4.65 -7.72 -10.42
CA VAL A 51 5.64 -6.66 -10.18
C VAL A 51 7.04 -7.22 -10.38
N ILE A 52 7.36 -8.36 -9.78
CA ILE A 52 8.69 -8.98 -9.90
C ILE A 52 9.02 -9.32 -11.36
N LEU A 53 8.09 -9.91 -12.11
CA LEU A 53 8.30 -10.23 -13.52
C LEU A 53 8.62 -8.98 -14.35
N ARG A 54 7.91 -7.88 -14.12
CA ARG A 54 8.13 -6.61 -14.83
C ARG A 54 9.46 -5.94 -14.50
N LEU A 55 10.11 -6.28 -13.38
CA LEU A 55 11.48 -5.84 -13.11
C LEU A 55 12.50 -6.39 -14.13
N PHE A 56 12.14 -7.45 -14.86
CA PHE A 56 12.98 -8.02 -15.91
C PHE A 56 12.63 -7.51 -17.31
N ASP A 57 11.65 -6.61 -17.45
CA ASP A 57 11.18 -6.12 -18.74
C ASP A 57 12.01 -4.94 -19.29
N ASP A 58 12.91 -4.32 -18.51
CA ASP A 58 13.71 -3.17 -18.96
C ASP A 58 14.57 -3.49 -20.19
N LEU A 59 15.26 -4.63 -20.17
CA LEU A 59 16.13 -5.06 -21.26
C LEU A 59 15.31 -5.41 -22.52
N PRO A 60 14.26 -6.24 -22.44
CA PRO A 60 13.33 -6.45 -23.56
C PRO A 60 12.75 -5.14 -24.11
N MET A 61 12.36 -4.19 -23.25
CA MET A 61 11.80 -2.91 -23.68
C MET A 61 12.85 -2.04 -24.38
N LEU A 62 14.07 -2.01 -23.86
CA LEU A 62 15.18 -1.29 -24.46
C LEU A 62 15.54 -1.87 -25.83
N LEU A 63 15.66 -3.20 -25.93
CA LEU A 63 15.91 -3.90 -27.19
C LEU A 63 14.81 -3.63 -28.20
N TYR A 64 13.54 -3.65 -27.75
CA TYR A 64 12.41 -3.28 -28.59
C TYR A 64 12.55 -1.84 -29.12
N ASN A 65 12.85 -0.88 -28.24
CA ASN A 65 13.04 0.52 -28.61
C ASN A 65 14.21 0.72 -29.59
N LEU A 66 15.32 0.01 -29.40
CA LEU A 66 16.46 0.03 -30.33
C LEU A 66 16.09 -0.58 -31.68
N SER A 67 15.34 -1.69 -31.70
CA SER A 67 14.88 -2.34 -32.93
C SER A 67 13.85 -1.52 -33.71
N TYR A 68 13.07 -0.71 -33.00
CA TYR A 68 12.12 0.25 -33.57
C TYR A 68 12.84 1.49 -34.09
N GLY A 69 13.90 1.91 -33.40
CA GLY A 69 14.75 3.04 -33.75
C GLY A 69 13.94 4.33 -33.91
N THR A 70 14.12 5.02 -35.04
CA THR A 70 13.40 6.26 -35.34
C THR A 70 12.00 6.04 -35.90
N GLY A 71 11.52 4.79 -36.04
CA GLY A 71 10.22 4.47 -36.62
C GLY A 71 10.17 4.56 -38.15
N SER A 72 11.30 4.37 -38.84
CA SER A 72 11.40 4.46 -40.31
C SER A 72 10.57 3.41 -41.06
N LYS A 73 10.09 2.38 -40.35
CA LYS A 73 9.21 1.32 -40.88
C LYS A 73 7.74 1.77 -41.00
N GLU A 74 7.35 2.86 -40.32
CA GLU A 74 5.98 3.34 -40.31
C GLU A 74 5.69 4.26 -41.49
N LYS A 75 4.74 3.88 -42.35
CA LYS A 75 4.34 4.66 -43.54
C LYS A 75 3.58 5.94 -43.19
N SER A 76 3.01 6.03 -41.98
CA SER A 76 2.23 7.20 -41.58
C SER A 76 2.91 7.98 -40.45
N THR A 77 3.18 9.26 -40.70
CA THR A 77 3.74 10.21 -39.74
C THR A 77 3.00 10.24 -38.40
N PRO A 78 1.65 10.28 -38.33
CA PRO A 78 0.96 10.30 -37.04
C PRO A 78 1.16 9.02 -36.23
N LEU A 79 1.16 7.83 -36.85
CA LEU A 79 1.46 6.59 -36.13
C LEU A 79 2.90 6.54 -35.66
N ARG A 80 3.84 7.03 -36.49
CA ARG A 80 5.25 7.11 -36.12
C ARG A 80 5.47 7.94 -34.86
N ILE A 81 4.87 9.13 -34.79
CA ILE A 81 4.96 10.02 -33.62
C ILE A 81 4.32 9.37 -32.38
N LEU A 82 3.12 8.81 -32.53
CA LEU A 82 2.42 8.14 -31.42
C LEU A 82 3.21 6.95 -30.88
N ASN A 83 3.77 6.12 -31.77
CA ASN A 83 4.61 4.99 -31.36
C ASN A 83 5.87 5.43 -30.62
N LEU A 84 6.57 6.47 -31.12
CA LEU A 84 7.75 7.00 -30.42
C LEU A 84 7.38 7.53 -29.03
N LEU A 85 6.27 8.25 -28.93
CA LEU A 85 5.77 8.76 -27.65
C LEU A 85 5.41 7.62 -26.69
N THR A 86 4.65 6.62 -27.17
CA THR A 86 4.30 5.43 -26.38
C THR A 86 5.54 4.68 -25.90
N ASN A 87 6.55 4.53 -26.76
CA ASN A 87 7.80 3.86 -26.42
C ASN A 87 8.56 4.60 -25.30
N ILE A 88 8.63 5.93 -25.35
CA ILE A 88 9.26 6.76 -24.32
C ILE A 88 8.50 6.63 -22.99
N ILE A 89 7.17 6.70 -23.03
CA ILE A 89 6.32 6.58 -21.83
C ILE A 89 6.47 5.17 -21.21
N ASN A 90 6.47 4.13 -22.04
CA ASN A 90 6.64 2.76 -21.56
C ASN A 90 8.05 2.53 -21.00
N GLN A 91 9.09 3.10 -21.61
CA GLN A 91 10.45 3.00 -21.09
C GLN A 91 10.60 3.70 -19.73
N SER A 92 9.91 4.83 -19.50
CA SER A 92 9.98 5.56 -18.22
C SER A 92 9.19 4.89 -17.10
N TYR A 93 8.22 4.04 -17.44
CA TYR A 93 7.42 3.28 -16.48
C TYR A 93 8.28 2.32 -15.63
N TYR A 94 9.18 1.57 -16.28
CA TYR A 94 9.95 0.53 -15.59
C TYR A 94 10.91 1.07 -14.51
N PRO A 95 11.70 2.14 -14.74
CA PRO A 95 12.51 2.75 -13.69
C PRO A 95 11.69 3.26 -12.49
N VAL A 96 10.51 3.83 -12.76
CA VAL A 96 9.62 4.30 -11.69
C VAL A 96 9.14 3.15 -10.82
N GLU A 97 8.80 2.01 -11.43
CA GLU A 97 8.39 0.80 -10.73
C GLU A 97 9.55 0.18 -9.92
N HIS A 98 10.78 0.22 -10.42
CA HIS A 98 11.97 -0.20 -9.67
C HIS A 98 12.17 0.64 -8.41
N ILE A 99 12.05 1.97 -8.53
CA ILE A 99 12.19 2.87 -7.39
C ILE A 99 11.07 2.61 -6.37
N ALA A 100 9.82 2.43 -6.83
CA ALA A 100 8.70 2.09 -5.95
C ALA A 100 8.95 0.77 -5.19
N TRP A 101 9.38 -0.27 -5.88
CA TRP A 101 9.66 -1.58 -5.29
C TRP A 101 10.86 -1.56 -4.33
N LEU A 102 11.94 -0.85 -4.67
CA LEU A 102 13.12 -0.70 -3.80
C LEU A 102 12.79 0.12 -2.55
N ALA A 103 11.93 1.13 -2.68
CA ALA A 103 11.44 1.93 -1.57
C ALA A 103 10.55 1.11 -0.63
N ASP A 104 9.69 0.23 -1.17
CA ASP A 104 8.90 -0.70 -0.36
C ASP A 104 9.77 -1.61 0.49
N ARG A 105 10.90 -2.09 -0.03
CA ARG A 105 11.86 -2.94 0.70
C ARG A 105 12.85 -2.17 1.58
N GLN A 106 12.66 -0.86 1.73
CA GLN A 106 13.54 0.03 2.49
C GLN A 106 15.02 -0.04 2.06
N VAL A 107 15.29 -0.41 0.80
CA VAL A 107 16.64 -0.38 0.22
C VAL A 107 17.06 1.07 -0.02
N ILE A 108 16.10 1.90 -0.42
CA ILE A 108 16.27 3.34 -0.62
C ILE A 108 15.32 4.12 0.29
N ASN A 109 15.78 5.25 0.84
CA ASN A 109 14.99 6.07 1.75
C ASN A 109 14.15 7.10 0.97
N THR A 110 13.07 6.63 0.34
CA THR A 110 12.08 7.50 -0.33
C THR A 110 10.66 7.00 -0.04
N ASP A 111 9.68 7.89 -0.21
CA ASP A 111 8.26 7.54 -0.06
C ASP A 111 7.78 6.65 -1.21
N SER A 112 7.70 5.35 -0.97
CA SER A 112 7.22 4.35 -1.92
C SER A 112 5.85 4.72 -2.53
N LYS A 113 4.93 5.26 -1.71
CA LYS A 113 3.56 5.53 -2.14
C LYS A 113 3.52 6.55 -3.29
N LYS A 114 4.40 7.55 -3.26
CA LYS A 114 4.50 8.56 -4.34
C LYS A 114 4.95 7.94 -5.66
N TRP A 115 5.91 7.02 -5.61
CA TRP A 115 6.44 6.33 -6.79
C TRP A 115 5.41 5.36 -7.38
N TRP A 116 4.66 4.64 -6.55
CA TRP A 116 3.54 3.83 -7.02
C TRP A 116 2.45 4.66 -7.71
N VAL A 117 2.09 5.80 -7.13
CA VAL A 117 1.11 6.71 -7.75
C VAL A 117 1.64 7.26 -9.08
N LEU A 118 2.92 7.66 -9.13
CA LEU A 118 3.55 8.11 -10.37
C LEU A 118 3.54 7.01 -11.44
N GLY A 119 3.84 5.77 -11.05
CA GLY A 119 3.76 4.61 -11.94
C GLY A 119 2.35 4.44 -12.52
N VAL A 120 1.32 4.47 -11.67
CA VAL A 120 -0.09 4.40 -12.14
C VAL A 120 -0.44 5.54 -13.09
N MET A 121 0.06 6.76 -12.84
CA MET A 121 -0.17 7.91 -13.72
C MET A 121 0.53 7.76 -15.09
N ILE A 122 1.78 7.29 -15.10
CA ILE A 122 2.52 7.00 -16.33
C ILE A 122 1.81 5.89 -17.12
N TRP A 123 1.33 4.86 -16.43
CA TRP A 123 0.55 3.79 -17.04
C TRP A 123 -0.78 4.29 -17.62
N ALA A 124 -1.52 5.12 -16.90
CA ALA A 124 -2.73 5.75 -17.41
C ALA A 124 -2.43 6.60 -18.67
N LEU A 125 -1.32 7.34 -18.68
CA LEU A 125 -0.89 8.12 -19.83
C LEU A 125 -0.52 7.24 -21.03
N SER A 126 0.18 6.11 -20.79
CA SER A 126 0.52 5.18 -21.87
C SER A 126 -0.71 4.55 -22.49
N LEU A 127 -1.75 4.26 -21.69
CA LEU A 127 -3.04 3.76 -22.18
C LEU A 127 -3.78 4.79 -23.04
N VAL A 128 -3.72 6.08 -22.70
CA VAL A 128 -4.28 7.14 -23.57
C VAL A 128 -3.57 7.17 -24.92
N ALA A 129 -2.23 7.12 -24.93
CA ALA A 129 -1.45 7.06 -26.16
C ALA A 129 -1.78 5.81 -26.98
N GLU A 130 -1.97 4.66 -26.32
CA GLU A 130 -2.37 3.40 -26.96
C GLU A 130 -3.77 3.51 -27.59
N ILE A 131 -4.75 4.08 -26.88
CA ILE A 131 -6.11 4.32 -27.41
C ILE A 131 -6.04 5.20 -28.66
N LEU A 132 -5.30 6.31 -28.61
CA LEU A 132 -5.14 7.21 -29.76
C LEU A 132 -4.49 6.50 -30.95
N LYS A 133 -3.44 5.72 -30.70
CA LYS A 133 -2.77 4.91 -31.73
C LYS A 133 -3.73 3.92 -32.37
N GLN A 134 -4.51 3.18 -31.58
CA GLN A 134 -5.46 2.20 -32.10
C GLN A 134 -6.61 2.84 -32.90
N LEU A 135 -7.06 4.04 -32.51
CA LEU A 135 -8.03 4.82 -33.28
C LEU A 135 -7.48 5.26 -34.63
N VAL A 136 -6.26 5.81 -34.66
CA VAL A 136 -5.58 6.20 -35.92
C VAL A 136 -5.37 4.97 -36.81
N ASN A 137 -4.89 3.87 -36.24
CA ASN A 137 -4.65 2.62 -36.98
C ASN A 137 -5.95 2.05 -37.57
N THR A 138 -7.03 2.00 -36.78
CA THR A 138 -8.35 1.54 -37.24
C THR A 138 -8.86 2.39 -38.39
N ASN A 139 -8.69 3.72 -38.32
CA ASN A 139 -9.06 4.64 -39.39
C ASN A 139 -8.25 4.42 -40.66
N LEU A 140 -6.94 4.18 -40.55
CA LEU A 140 -6.07 3.89 -41.69
C LEU A 140 -6.42 2.56 -42.36
N ILE A 141 -6.62 1.49 -41.59
CA ILE A 141 -7.03 0.18 -42.12
C ILE A 141 -8.41 0.29 -42.79
N SER A 142 -9.36 1.01 -42.17
CA SER A 142 -10.69 1.24 -42.74
C SER A 142 -10.63 2.01 -44.08
N ARG A 143 -9.72 2.97 -44.20
CA ARG A 143 -9.49 3.70 -45.46
C ARG A 143 -8.90 2.79 -46.53
N LYS A 144 -7.91 1.96 -46.20
CA LYS A 144 -7.33 0.97 -47.13
C LYS A 144 -8.38 -0.04 -47.61
N LEU A 145 -9.21 -0.55 -46.71
CA LEU A 145 -10.32 -1.45 -47.08
C LEU A 145 -11.34 -0.79 -48.02
N LYS A 146 -11.62 0.51 -47.85
CA LYS A 146 -12.48 1.27 -48.77
C LYS A 146 -11.82 1.48 -50.14
N GLN A 147 -10.50 1.72 -50.18
CA GLN A 147 -9.75 1.88 -51.43
C GLN A 147 -9.73 0.58 -52.23
N ILE A 148 -9.45 -0.55 -51.57
CA ILE A 148 -9.48 -1.88 -52.19
C ILE A 148 -10.86 -2.16 -52.79
N LYS A 149 -11.95 -1.95 -52.04
CA LYS A 149 -13.30 -2.12 -52.57
C LYS A 149 -13.57 -1.22 -53.77
N LYS A 150 -13.11 0.03 -53.75
CA LYS A 150 -13.27 0.96 -54.88
C LYS A 150 -12.49 0.50 -56.11
N GLN A 151 -11.28 -0.02 -55.95
CA GLN A 151 -10.47 -0.58 -57.04
C GLN A 151 -11.18 -1.77 -57.70
N GLN A 152 -11.79 -2.65 -56.90
CA GLN A 152 -12.57 -3.79 -57.42
C GLN A 152 -13.79 -3.39 -58.26
N TYR A 153 -14.36 -2.20 -58.05
CA TYR A 153 -15.47 -1.69 -58.88
C TYR A 153 -14.99 -1.05 -60.19
N LEU A 154 -13.70 -0.67 -60.27
CA LEU A 154 -13.12 0.07 -61.40
C LEU A 154 -12.32 -0.81 -62.36
N GLU A 155 -11.95 -2.03 -61.93
CA GLU A 155 -11.24 -3.00 -62.79
C GLU A 155 -12.13 -3.57 -63.90
N SER A 156 -11.51 -3.77 -65.06
CA SER A 156 -12.11 -4.38 -66.24
C SER A 156 -12.41 -5.87 -66.02
N THR A 157 -13.34 -6.46 -66.78
CA THR A 157 -13.81 -7.85 -66.57
C THR A 157 -12.68 -8.89 -66.64
N ASP A 158 -11.67 -8.69 -67.49
CA ASP A 158 -10.56 -9.64 -67.68
C ASP A 158 -9.49 -9.53 -66.58
N GLU A 159 -9.22 -8.33 -66.05
CA GLU A 159 -8.26 -8.11 -64.95
C GLU A 159 -8.82 -8.52 -63.59
N ARG A 160 -10.14 -8.70 -63.51
CA ARG A 160 -10.90 -8.89 -62.27
C ARG A 160 -10.76 -10.29 -61.68
N GLU A 161 -10.59 -11.35 -62.47
CA GLU A 161 -10.52 -12.71 -61.92
C GLU A 161 -9.22 -12.97 -61.13
N GLU A 162 -8.07 -12.56 -61.67
CA GLU A 162 -6.76 -12.70 -61.02
C GLU A 162 -6.59 -11.70 -59.85
N SER A 163 -7.13 -10.50 -59.98
CA SER A 163 -7.15 -9.50 -58.90
C SER A 163 -8.09 -9.90 -57.75
N ILE A 164 -9.20 -10.61 -58.00
CA ILE A 164 -10.16 -11.02 -56.96
C ILE A 164 -9.50 -11.92 -55.92
N GLU A 165 -8.66 -12.89 -56.31
CA GLU A 165 -8.07 -13.84 -55.37
C GLU A 165 -7.03 -13.18 -54.46
N SER A 166 -6.09 -12.43 -55.05
CA SER A 166 -5.07 -11.66 -54.34
C SER A 166 -5.68 -10.56 -53.45
N THR A 167 -6.67 -9.84 -53.97
CA THR A 167 -7.36 -8.78 -53.22
C THR A 167 -8.27 -9.35 -52.12
N SER A 168 -8.88 -10.51 -52.33
CA SER A 168 -9.69 -11.20 -51.31
C SER A 168 -8.84 -11.64 -50.13
N THR A 169 -7.65 -12.18 -50.37
CA THR A 169 -6.71 -12.56 -49.31
C THR A 169 -6.19 -11.34 -48.55
N GLU A 170 -5.80 -10.26 -49.24
CA GLU A 170 -5.40 -9.00 -48.59
C GLU A 170 -6.55 -8.38 -47.79
N ALA A 171 -7.77 -8.33 -48.34
CA ALA A 171 -8.94 -7.79 -47.66
C ALA A 171 -9.32 -8.62 -46.43
N LYS A 172 -9.16 -9.96 -46.47
CA LYS A 172 -9.34 -10.84 -45.31
C LYS A 172 -8.30 -10.53 -44.23
N ALA A 173 -7.02 -10.40 -44.59
CA ALA A 173 -5.95 -10.05 -43.66
C ALA A 173 -6.18 -8.66 -43.02
N LEU A 174 -6.58 -7.66 -43.79
CA LEU A 174 -6.90 -6.32 -43.28
C LEU A 174 -8.13 -6.33 -42.36
N LYS A 175 -9.16 -7.13 -42.65
CA LYS A 175 -10.31 -7.32 -41.74
C LYS A 175 -9.89 -7.96 -40.43
N ALA A 176 -8.99 -8.94 -40.45
CA ALA A 176 -8.44 -9.56 -39.24
C ALA A 176 -7.66 -8.53 -38.41
N ASN A 177 -6.78 -7.75 -39.05
CA ASN A 177 -6.04 -6.67 -38.38
C ASN A 177 -6.95 -5.59 -37.80
N LEU A 178 -8.07 -5.29 -38.46
CA LEU A 178 -9.08 -4.36 -37.96
C LEU A 178 -9.83 -4.92 -36.74
N LEU A 179 -10.13 -6.22 -36.73
CA LEU A 179 -10.70 -6.88 -35.56
C LEU A 179 -9.71 -6.82 -34.39
N GLU A 180 -8.43 -7.13 -34.63
CA GLU A 180 -7.37 -7.06 -33.62
C GLU A 180 -7.20 -5.64 -33.06
N ALA A 181 -7.19 -4.61 -33.91
CA ALA A 181 -7.10 -3.21 -33.48
C ALA A 181 -8.30 -2.81 -32.61
N ARG A 182 -9.51 -3.27 -32.95
CA ARG A 182 -10.72 -3.02 -32.16
C ARG A 182 -10.70 -3.73 -30.80
N LEU A 183 -10.26 -4.98 -30.76
CA LEU A 183 -10.09 -5.72 -29.51
C LEU A 183 -9.04 -5.06 -28.62
N SER A 184 -7.94 -4.60 -29.20
CA SER A 184 -6.88 -3.87 -28.51
C SER A 184 -7.39 -2.53 -27.96
N LEU A 185 -8.21 -1.81 -28.72
CA LEU A 185 -8.87 -0.57 -28.28
C LEU A 185 -9.80 -0.82 -27.09
N LEU A 186 -10.62 -1.87 -27.16
CA LEU A 186 -11.51 -2.25 -26.07
C LEU A 186 -10.71 -2.59 -24.80
N GLN A 187 -9.67 -3.40 -24.95
CA GLN A 187 -8.78 -3.77 -23.85
C GLN A 187 -8.11 -2.54 -23.22
N ALA A 188 -7.51 -1.66 -24.03
CA ALA A 188 -6.85 -0.46 -23.54
C ALA A 188 -7.83 0.49 -22.83
N SER A 189 -9.08 0.57 -23.31
CA SER A 189 -10.14 1.35 -22.66
C SER A 189 -10.54 0.78 -21.31
N SER A 190 -10.71 -0.55 -21.20
CA SER A 190 -10.99 -1.22 -19.93
C SER A 190 -9.84 -1.07 -18.93
N ASP A 191 -8.60 -1.22 -19.41
CA ASP A 191 -7.40 -1.01 -18.60
C ASP A 191 -7.29 0.44 -18.13
N PHE A 192 -7.66 1.41 -18.97
CA PHE A 192 -7.65 2.82 -18.60
C PHE A 192 -8.68 3.11 -17.51
N MET A 193 -9.90 2.57 -17.62
CA MET A 193 -10.91 2.68 -16.57
C MET A 193 -10.39 2.18 -15.21
N ASN A 194 -9.67 1.05 -15.24
CA ASN A 194 -9.08 0.47 -14.06
C ASN A 194 -7.88 1.29 -13.53
N ALA A 195 -7.02 1.79 -14.40
CA ALA A 195 -5.88 2.65 -14.02
C ALA A 195 -6.36 3.91 -13.29
N ILE A 196 -7.38 4.59 -13.81
CA ILE A 196 -7.98 5.76 -13.15
C ILE A 196 -8.60 5.39 -11.80
N ASN A 197 -9.18 4.19 -11.66
CA ASN A 197 -9.72 3.73 -10.39
C ASN A 197 -8.64 3.57 -9.30
N TRP A 198 -7.40 3.27 -9.69
CA TRP A 198 -6.26 3.11 -8.77
C TRP A 198 -5.58 4.43 -8.39
N CYS A 199 -5.94 5.54 -9.04
CA CYS A 199 -5.43 6.86 -8.67
C CYS A 199 -5.89 7.32 -7.26
N PRO A 200 -5.25 8.35 -6.69
CA PRO A 200 -5.70 8.95 -5.44
C PRO A 200 -7.15 9.49 -5.53
N PRO A 201 -7.92 9.45 -4.43
CA PRO A 201 -9.28 10.01 -4.43
C PRO A 201 -9.24 11.50 -4.76
N GLY A 202 -10.20 11.95 -5.59
CA GLY A 202 -10.25 13.32 -6.10
C GLY A 202 -9.79 13.47 -7.56
N PHE A 203 -9.18 12.45 -8.14
CA PHE A 203 -8.86 12.41 -9.58
C PHE A 203 -9.97 11.69 -10.37
N LEU A 204 -10.74 12.39 -11.19
CA LEU A 204 -11.85 11.83 -11.99
C LEU A 204 -12.82 10.96 -11.15
N TRP A 205 -12.90 9.65 -11.46
CA TRP A 205 -13.70 8.65 -10.74
C TRP A 205 -12.87 7.75 -9.81
N ALA A 206 -11.63 8.13 -9.52
CA ALA A 206 -10.75 7.37 -8.63
C ALA A 206 -11.42 7.04 -7.30
N GLY A 207 -11.44 5.75 -6.95
CA GLY A 207 -12.04 5.23 -5.71
C GLY A 207 -13.58 5.24 -5.67
N LYS A 208 -14.27 5.57 -6.77
CA LYS A 208 -15.74 5.50 -6.85
C LYS A 208 -16.25 4.13 -7.31
N LEU A 209 -15.45 3.36 -8.05
CA LEU A 209 -15.76 1.95 -8.36
C LEU A 209 -15.38 1.11 -7.12
N SER A 210 -16.34 0.31 -6.61
CA SER A 210 -16.35 -0.43 -5.33
C SER A 210 -14.99 -0.56 -4.59
N ARG A 211 -14.98 -0.10 -3.32
CA ARG A 211 -13.82 -0.09 -2.41
C ARG A 211 -13.08 -1.44 -2.30
N SER A 212 -13.78 -2.57 -2.43
CA SER A 212 -13.19 -3.93 -2.48
C SER A 212 -11.99 -4.05 -3.45
N TRP A 213 -12.16 -3.49 -4.65
CA TRP A 213 -11.24 -3.69 -5.77
C TRP A 213 -9.97 -2.86 -5.66
N SER A 214 -10.08 -1.66 -5.07
CA SER A 214 -8.97 -0.72 -4.92
C SER A 214 -8.15 -0.98 -3.64
N GLU A 215 -8.76 -1.54 -2.60
CA GLU A 215 -8.03 -1.88 -1.37
C GLU A 215 -7.03 -3.03 -1.56
N THR A 216 -7.28 -3.97 -2.47
CA THR A 216 -6.41 -5.15 -2.65
C THR A 216 -5.07 -4.81 -3.33
N PHE A 217 -5.06 -3.87 -4.30
CA PHE A 217 -3.82 -3.34 -4.87
C PHE A 217 -3.16 -2.28 -3.97
N ARG A 218 -3.92 -1.54 -3.16
CA ARG A 218 -3.35 -0.72 -2.07
C ARG A 218 -2.73 -1.57 -0.95
N ARG A 219 -3.12 -2.86 -0.91
CA ARG A 219 -2.53 -3.92 -0.10
C ARG A 219 -1.63 -4.84 -0.94
N VAL A 220 -0.97 -4.36 -2.01
CA VAL A 220 0.43 -4.78 -2.25
C VAL A 220 1.11 -4.59 -0.89
N PRO A 221 1.70 -5.63 -0.30
CA PRO A 221 1.89 -5.72 1.14
C PRO A 221 2.46 -4.41 1.64
N MET A 222 1.59 -3.57 2.23
CA MET A 222 2.04 -2.50 3.10
C MET A 222 2.73 -3.28 4.18
N GLU A 223 4.04 -3.35 3.99
CA GLU A 223 4.96 -4.27 4.62
C GLU A 223 4.55 -4.33 6.08
N ILE A 224 4.39 -5.52 6.66
CA ILE A 224 4.03 -5.63 8.09
C ILE A 224 4.94 -4.69 8.91
N SER A 225 6.19 -4.51 8.46
CA SER A 225 7.12 -3.44 8.82
C SER A 225 6.54 -2.02 8.90
N ASN A 226 5.87 -1.51 7.87
CA ASN A 226 5.27 -0.16 7.82
C ASN A 226 4.07 -0.02 8.75
N GLN A 227 3.20 -1.04 8.81
CA GLN A 227 2.07 -1.04 9.76
C GLN A 227 2.56 -1.09 11.21
N VAL A 228 3.56 -1.92 11.47
CA VAL A 228 4.24 -2.03 12.76
C VAL A 228 4.89 -0.69 13.12
N SER A 229 5.63 -0.08 12.20
CA SER A 229 6.31 1.21 12.43
C SER A 229 5.31 2.34 12.74
N ALA A 230 4.16 2.38 12.06
CA ALA A 230 3.07 3.30 12.37
C ALA A 230 2.47 3.05 13.76
N LEU A 231 2.20 1.79 14.13
CA LEU A 231 1.69 1.42 15.45
C LEU A 231 2.64 1.86 16.58
N PHE A 232 3.95 1.67 16.40
CA PHE A 232 4.96 2.10 17.37
C PHE A 232 5.06 3.63 17.48
N ARG A 233 4.95 4.33 16.35
CA ARG A 233 4.98 5.80 16.31
C ARG A 233 3.73 6.42 16.94
N GLU A 234 2.55 5.89 16.67
CA GLU A 234 1.29 6.43 17.18
C GLU A 234 1.02 6.01 18.63
N GLY A 235 1.22 4.73 18.96
CA GLY A 235 0.88 4.18 20.27
C GLY A 235 1.96 4.41 21.34
N LEU A 236 3.24 4.31 20.98
CA LEU A 236 4.35 4.43 21.93
C LEU A 236 5.18 5.71 21.75
N LYS A 237 4.91 6.51 20.70
CA LYS A 237 5.75 7.66 20.30
C LYS A 237 7.22 7.29 20.10
N VAL A 238 7.48 6.03 19.70
CA VAL A 238 8.82 5.53 19.40
C VAL A 238 8.93 5.27 17.91
N GLN A 239 9.96 5.82 17.28
CA GLN A 239 10.26 5.56 15.88
C GLN A 239 11.12 4.30 15.79
N ILE A 240 10.61 3.28 15.09
CA ILE A 240 11.35 2.05 14.83
C ILE A 240 11.45 1.77 13.34
N THR A 241 12.54 1.13 12.93
CA THR A 241 12.72 0.53 11.60
C THR A 241 13.03 -0.95 11.80
N PRO A 242 12.02 -1.83 11.69
CA PRO A 242 12.21 -3.25 11.92
C PRO A 242 13.04 -3.88 10.78
N ILE A 243 13.92 -4.82 11.13
CA ILE A 243 14.67 -5.63 10.15
C ILE A 243 13.75 -6.64 9.48
N ASN A 244 12.91 -7.28 10.29
CA ASN A 244 12.04 -8.35 9.84
C ASN A 244 10.75 -8.34 10.67
N CYS A 245 9.63 -8.57 10.02
CA CYS A 245 8.32 -8.69 10.65
C CYS A 245 7.62 -9.95 10.14
N GLU A 246 7.44 -10.93 11.01
CA GLU A 246 6.80 -12.21 10.66
C GLU A 246 5.50 -12.36 11.43
N ARG A 247 4.42 -12.77 10.76
CA ARG A 247 3.16 -13.12 11.41
C ARG A 247 3.07 -14.62 11.63
N LYS A 248 3.12 -15.06 12.88
CA LYS A 248 2.84 -16.46 13.25
C LYS A 248 1.34 -16.67 13.45
N GLN A 249 0.77 -17.53 12.63
CA GLN A 249 -0.63 -17.94 12.76
C GLN A 249 -0.83 -18.76 14.04
N SER A 250 -1.96 -18.56 14.70
CA SER A 250 -2.33 -19.39 15.83
C SER A 250 -2.82 -20.76 15.35
N ARG A 251 -2.61 -21.80 16.16
CA ARG A 251 -3.13 -23.15 15.89
C ARG A 251 -4.64 -23.28 16.09
N SER A 252 -5.30 -22.27 16.68
CA SER A 252 -6.75 -22.23 16.93
C SER A 252 -7.41 -21.12 16.12
N GLU A 253 -8.51 -21.44 15.42
CA GLU A 253 -9.29 -20.50 14.60
C GLU A 253 -9.85 -19.30 15.38
N HIS A 254 -9.99 -19.41 16.70
CA HIS A 254 -10.55 -18.35 17.56
C HIS A 254 -9.53 -17.40 18.18
N THR A 255 -8.24 -17.57 17.88
CA THR A 255 -7.18 -16.75 18.50
C THR A 255 -6.40 -15.98 17.44
N SER A 256 -6.29 -14.66 17.62
CA SER A 256 -5.51 -13.80 16.74
C SER A 256 -4.04 -14.22 16.75
N GLY A 257 -3.43 -14.37 15.58
CA GLY A 257 -2.01 -14.71 15.44
C GLY A 257 -1.08 -13.63 16.02
N VAL A 258 0.17 -13.99 16.28
CA VAL A 258 1.19 -13.11 16.88
C VAL A 258 2.08 -12.53 15.77
N VAL A 259 2.43 -11.25 15.87
CA VAL A 259 3.44 -10.63 15.00
C VAL A 259 4.76 -10.54 15.75
N ILE A 260 5.82 -11.13 15.20
CA ILE A 260 7.18 -11.06 15.70
C ILE A 260 7.91 -9.97 14.94
N VAL A 261 8.48 -9.02 15.68
CA VAL A 261 9.22 -7.88 15.14
C VAL A 261 10.67 -7.99 15.57
N SER A 262 11.58 -8.07 14.59
CA SER A 262 13.03 -8.09 14.80
C SER A 262 13.59 -6.69 14.59
N CYS A 263 14.33 -6.17 15.56
CA CYS A 263 14.91 -4.82 15.51
C CYS A 263 16.44 -4.87 15.31
N LYS A 264 16.99 -3.80 14.71
CA LYS A 264 18.44 -3.66 14.45
C LYS A 264 19.33 -3.70 15.68
N SER A 265 18.83 -3.24 16.82
CA SER A 265 19.61 -3.17 18.05
C SER A 265 18.76 -3.49 19.26
N LYS A 266 19.39 -4.09 20.27
CA LYS A 266 18.81 -4.30 21.60
C LYS A 266 18.41 -2.98 22.27
N SER A 267 19.08 -1.87 21.94
CA SER A 267 18.72 -0.53 22.44
C SER A 267 17.29 -0.15 22.05
N VAL A 268 16.94 -0.33 20.76
CA VAL A 268 15.61 0.00 20.23
C VAL A 268 14.52 -0.84 20.91
N VAL A 269 14.80 -2.12 21.17
CA VAL A 269 13.88 -2.99 21.92
C VAL A 269 13.70 -2.48 23.36
N ASN A 270 14.77 -2.03 24.01
CA ASN A 270 14.69 -1.49 25.36
C ASN A 270 13.93 -0.15 25.40
N ASP A 271 14.08 0.71 24.40
CA ASP A 271 13.34 1.98 24.29
C ASP A 271 11.84 1.74 24.14
N VAL A 272 11.46 0.79 23.27
CA VAL A 272 10.08 0.32 23.10
C VAL A 272 9.50 -0.21 24.42
N MET A 273 10.23 -1.07 25.12
CA MET A 273 9.75 -1.66 26.37
C MET A 273 9.68 -0.63 27.51
N SER A 274 10.57 0.36 27.50
CA SER A 274 10.56 1.49 28.45
C SER A 274 9.38 2.43 28.19
N ALA A 275 9.11 2.76 26.93
CA ALA A 275 7.93 3.54 26.53
C ALA A 275 6.64 2.82 26.90
N LYS A 276 6.57 1.50 26.66
CA LYS A 276 5.46 0.65 27.12
C LYS A 276 5.27 0.74 28.64
N TYR A 277 6.35 0.64 29.42
CA TYR A 277 6.25 0.68 30.88
C TYR A 277 5.70 2.01 31.42
N LYS A 278 6.02 3.13 30.75
CA LYS A 278 5.52 4.46 31.10
C LYS A 278 4.01 4.62 30.93
N LEU A 279 3.37 3.85 30.04
CA LEU A 279 1.93 3.96 29.76
C LEU A 279 1.02 3.42 30.87
N LYS A 280 1.56 2.81 31.94
CA LYS A 280 0.80 2.25 33.09
C LYS A 280 -0.38 1.34 32.71
N SER A 281 -0.42 0.84 31.46
CA SER A 281 -1.44 -0.05 30.92
C SER A 281 -0.78 -1.25 30.23
N SER A 282 -1.35 -2.43 30.43
CA SER A 282 -0.94 -3.63 29.70
C SER A 282 -1.34 -3.57 28.22
N ARG A 283 -2.34 -2.75 27.90
CA ARG A 283 -2.87 -2.48 26.55
C ARG A 283 -2.25 -1.20 25.99
N GLN A 284 -1.58 -1.29 24.84
CA GLN A 284 -1.00 -0.13 24.15
C GLN A 284 -2.00 0.50 23.15
N TYR A 285 -2.94 -0.31 22.66
CA TYR A 285 -4.16 0.07 21.93
C TYR A 285 -5.35 -0.69 22.54
N SER A 286 -6.58 -0.45 22.07
CA SER A 286 -7.80 -1.11 22.59
C SER A 286 -7.62 -2.62 22.81
N ASP A 287 -6.88 -3.30 21.90
CA ASP A 287 -6.74 -4.76 21.88
C ASP A 287 -5.32 -5.29 21.53
N ILE A 288 -4.27 -4.46 21.64
CA ILE A 288 -2.89 -4.86 21.26
C ILE A 288 -1.99 -4.96 22.50
N PHE A 289 -1.26 -6.08 22.58
CA PHE A 289 -0.28 -6.39 23.62
C PHE A 289 1.10 -6.61 23.02
N ILE A 290 2.06 -5.77 23.42
CA ILE A 290 3.46 -5.86 22.98
C ILE A 290 4.26 -6.59 24.05
N HIS A 291 4.94 -7.68 23.71
CA HIS A 291 5.80 -8.43 24.64
C HIS A 291 7.18 -8.63 24.05
N ARG A 292 8.19 -8.70 24.93
CA ARG A 292 9.53 -9.16 24.53
C ARG A 292 9.43 -10.63 24.19
N ASP A 293 10.01 -11.03 23.06
CA ASP A 293 10.17 -12.45 22.80
C ASP A 293 11.15 -13.05 23.81
N GLN A 294 10.77 -14.19 24.37
CA GLN A 294 11.51 -14.87 25.43
C GLN A 294 11.77 -16.30 24.98
N SER A 295 12.98 -16.80 25.24
CA SER A 295 13.30 -18.21 25.03
C SER A 295 12.42 -19.09 25.92
N VAL A 296 12.29 -20.38 25.58
CA VAL A 296 11.51 -21.34 26.38
C VAL A 296 12.00 -21.37 27.83
N GLN A 297 13.32 -21.36 28.03
CA GLN A 297 13.94 -21.34 29.34
C GLN A 297 13.57 -20.08 30.14
N GLN A 298 13.66 -18.90 29.54
CA GLN A 298 13.30 -17.63 30.19
C GLN A 298 11.80 -17.57 30.55
N ARG A 299 10.93 -18.21 29.77
CA ARG A 299 9.50 -18.30 30.10
C ARG A 299 9.26 -19.18 31.33
N ILE A 300 9.99 -20.29 31.44
CA ILE A 300 9.93 -21.18 32.62
C ILE A 300 10.45 -20.45 33.85
N GLU A 301 11.61 -19.82 33.77
CA GLU A 301 12.19 -19.01 34.87
C GLU A 301 11.23 -17.92 35.33
N ARG A 302 10.61 -17.19 34.40
CA ARG A 302 9.62 -16.16 34.72
C ARG A 302 8.40 -16.73 35.42
N LYS A 303 7.90 -17.89 35.00
CA LYS A 303 6.76 -18.56 35.65
C LYS A 303 7.12 -18.98 37.07
N ASN A 304 8.30 -19.59 37.25
CA ASN A 304 8.78 -20.00 38.57
C ASN A 304 8.93 -18.78 39.50
N PHE A 305 9.49 -17.68 38.98
CA PHE A 305 9.61 -16.43 39.74
C PHE A 305 8.25 -15.82 40.10
N GLN A 306 7.27 -15.87 39.18
CA GLN A 306 5.90 -15.42 39.48
C GLN A 306 5.28 -16.23 40.61
N THR A 307 5.44 -17.55 40.61
CA THR A 307 4.98 -18.42 41.70
C THR A 307 5.62 -18.03 43.04
N ILE A 308 6.92 -17.74 43.06
CA ILE A 308 7.60 -17.28 44.28
C ILE A 308 7.02 -15.95 44.76
N VAL A 309 6.78 -15.00 43.86
CA VAL A 309 6.16 -13.72 44.24
C VAL A 309 4.73 -13.89 44.73
N ASP A 310 3.94 -14.76 44.13
CA ASP A 310 2.57 -15.00 44.55
C ASP A 310 2.52 -15.62 45.97
N VAL A 311 3.52 -16.45 46.31
CA VAL A 311 3.74 -16.94 47.68
C VAL A 311 4.22 -15.81 48.60
N LEU A 312 5.13 -14.94 48.17
CA LEU A 312 5.55 -13.80 48.98
C LEU A 312 4.39 -12.81 49.24
N LYS A 313 3.49 -12.65 48.26
CA LYS A 313 2.25 -11.86 48.39
C LYS A 313 1.26 -12.43 49.39
N SER A 314 1.23 -13.75 49.57
CA SER A 314 0.37 -14.36 50.59
C SER A 314 0.91 -14.12 52.01
N VAL A 315 2.21 -13.86 52.14
CA VAL A 315 2.87 -13.52 53.41
C VAL A 315 2.86 -12.01 53.68
N ASP A 316 3.11 -11.17 52.68
CA ASP A 316 3.00 -9.71 52.75
C ASP A 316 2.21 -9.17 51.55
N PRO A 317 0.95 -8.72 51.75
CA PRO A 317 0.10 -8.22 50.67
C PRO A 317 0.61 -6.91 50.04
N HIS A 318 1.62 -6.26 50.62
CA HIS A 318 2.21 -5.03 50.08
C HIS A 318 3.34 -5.25 49.08
N ILE A 319 3.74 -6.51 48.86
CA ILE A 319 4.68 -6.88 47.81
C ILE A 319 3.93 -6.91 46.49
N ASN A 320 4.32 -6.07 45.51
CA ASN A 320 3.71 -6.09 44.19
C ASN A 320 4.75 -6.20 43.08
N MET A 321 4.36 -6.80 41.96
CA MET A 321 5.22 -6.91 40.79
C MET A 321 4.79 -5.92 39.73
N LYS A 322 5.77 -5.24 39.14
CA LYS A 322 5.55 -4.41 37.96
C LYS A 322 6.57 -4.76 36.89
N GLY A 323 6.21 -5.68 35.99
CA GLY A 323 7.12 -6.19 34.97
C GLY A 323 8.06 -7.25 35.53
N ALA A 324 9.37 -6.99 35.54
CA ALA A 324 10.40 -7.88 36.09
C ALA A 324 10.92 -7.43 37.46
N GLU A 325 10.29 -6.42 38.07
CA GLU A 325 10.76 -5.77 39.29
C GLU A 325 9.74 -5.96 40.43
N VAL A 326 10.26 -6.20 41.64
CA VAL A 326 9.47 -6.34 42.87
C VAL A 326 9.47 -4.99 43.58
N ILE A 327 8.29 -4.43 43.79
CA ILE A 327 8.07 -3.16 44.48
C ILE A 327 7.40 -3.46 45.81
N ALA A 328 8.06 -3.14 46.92
CA ALA A 328 7.46 -3.16 48.24
C ALA A 328 6.92 -1.75 48.56
N SER A 329 5.61 -1.64 48.81
CA SER A 329 5.02 -0.37 49.24
C SER A 329 5.34 -0.14 50.72
N ARG A 330 6.20 0.85 51.03
CA ARG A 330 6.61 1.14 52.41
C ARG A 330 5.44 1.76 53.19
N TYR A 331 5.07 1.13 54.31
CA TYR A 331 4.05 1.61 55.25
C TYR A 331 4.53 2.92 55.90
N VAL A 332 3.87 4.06 55.62
CA VAL A 332 4.06 5.29 56.40
C VAL A 332 3.14 5.20 57.61
N ASN A 333 3.73 4.91 58.75
CA ASN A 333 3.04 4.73 60.02
C ASN A 333 2.59 6.12 60.55
N HIS A 334 1.34 6.52 60.30
CA HIS A 334 0.72 7.66 61.00
C HIS A 334 0.31 7.24 62.41
N ARG A 335 1.29 7.01 63.29
CA ARG A 335 1.04 6.80 64.73
C ARG A 335 2.19 7.36 65.56
N ARG A 336 2.41 8.68 65.44
CA ARG A 336 3.17 9.52 66.38
C ARG A 336 2.83 10.99 66.11
N SER A 337 1.65 11.42 66.56
CA SER A 337 1.28 12.85 66.68
C SER A 337 0.15 13.06 67.70
N SER A 338 -0.01 12.16 68.66
CA SER A 338 -1.03 12.25 69.73
C SER A 338 -0.41 12.53 71.10
N GLU A 339 0.75 13.20 71.16
CA GLU A 339 1.43 13.43 72.44
C GLU A 339 2.16 14.78 72.59
N ASN A 340 1.96 15.74 71.68
CA ASN A 340 2.46 17.11 71.89
C ASN A 340 1.69 18.14 71.05
N ARG A 341 0.47 18.47 71.48
CA ARG A 341 -0.17 19.80 71.30
C ARG A 341 -1.54 19.85 71.98
N SER A 342 -1.58 19.46 73.24
CA SER A 342 -2.50 20.00 74.22
C SER A 342 -1.96 21.35 74.68
N GLU A 343 -1.97 22.34 73.81
CA GLU A 343 -1.85 23.75 74.19
C GLU A 343 -2.32 24.60 73.01
N HIS A 344 -3.27 25.49 73.28
CA HIS A 344 -3.95 26.41 72.36
C HIS A 344 -5.19 25.85 71.63
N GLN A 345 -6.13 25.31 72.43
CA GLN A 345 -7.52 25.74 72.25
C GLN A 345 -7.64 27.20 72.72
N ASN A 346 -7.80 28.14 71.79
CA ASN A 346 -8.68 29.29 71.97
C ASN A 346 -8.77 30.06 70.66
N THR A 347 -9.92 29.96 69.98
CA THR A 347 -10.79 31.08 69.55
C THR A 347 -11.56 30.74 68.27
N SER A 348 -12.88 30.96 68.35
CA SER A 348 -13.86 31.23 67.29
C SER A 348 -13.98 30.21 66.13
N ARG A 349 -14.98 29.31 66.08
CA ARG A 349 -16.45 29.49 66.05
C ARG A 349 -16.97 30.50 65.00
N ARG A 350 -17.43 29.91 63.88
CA ARG A 350 -18.78 30.04 63.27
C ARG A 350 -19.09 31.24 62.35
N GLY A 351 -19.68 30.91 61.18
CA GLY A 351 -20.67 31.74 60.47
C GLY A 351 -20.21 32.24 59.10
N THR A 352 -20.59 31.58 58.00
CA THR A 352 -21.80 31.80 57.16
C THR A 352 -21.63 32.82 56.03
N ASN A 353 -21.64 32.26 54.81
CA ASN A 353 -22.43 32.61 53.62
C ASN A 353 -22.55 34.06 53.08
N ASN A 354 -22.30 34.08 51.76
CA ASN A 354 -23.08 34.71 50.69
C ASN A 354 -22.88 36.19 50.31
N SER A 355 -22.25 36.31 49.13
CA SER A 355 -22.87 36.80 47.88
C SER A 355 -22.48 38.18 47.34
N THR A 356 -22.04 38.10 46.08
CA THR A 356 -22.40 38.94 44.92
C THR A 356 -21.92 40.38 44.77
N ARG A 357 -21.53 40.63 43.50
CA ARG A 357 -21.51 41.88 42.73
C ARG A 357 -20.43 42.90 43.14
N SER A 358 -19.78 43.64 42.25
CA SER A 358 -19.71 43.73 40.79
C SER A 358 -18.69 44.84 40.46
N SER A 359 -18.37 44.98 39.16
CA SER A 359 -17.86 46.21 38.51
C SER A 359 -16.33 46.35 38.48
N THR A 360 -15.64 45.99 37.39
CA THR A 360 -15.42 46.71 36.10
C THR A 360 -14.45 47.88 36.14
N SER A 361 -13.67 47.98 35.05
CA SER A 361 -12.79 49.08 34.59
C SER A 361 -11.40 49.12 35.26
N ASN A 362 -10.30 49.46 34.60
CA ASN A 362 -10.01 49.78 33.21
C ASN A 362 -8.47 49.85 33.03
N LEU A 363 -8.02 49.57 31.80
CA LEU A 363 -6.94 50.25 31.04
C LEU A 363 -5.46 50.24 31.46
N HIS A 364 -4.64 50.07 30.39
CA HIS A 364 -3.24 50.49 30.16
C HIS A 364 -2.14 49.65 30.84
N SER A 365 -1.01 49.32 30.21
CA SER A 365 -0.32 49.77 28.98
C SER A 365 0.66 48.66 28.55
N SER A 366 0.74 48.32 27.26
CA SER A 366 1.83 48.66 26.34
C SER A 366 3.26 48.42 26.86
N PHE A 367 3.97 47.46 26.29
CA PHE A 367 5.27 47.75 25.65
C PHE A 367 5.58 46.75 24.54
N ASN A 368 6.00 47.31 23.42
CA ASN A 368 6.21 46.71 22.12
C ASN A 368 7.70 46.91 21.78
N THR A 369 8.37 45.93 21.18
CA THR A 369 9.46 46.08 20.18
C THR A 369 9.96 44.66 19.83
N ARG A 370 9.75 44.12 18.61
CA ARG A 370 10.38 44.44 17.31
C ARG A 370 11.89 44.15 17.39
N THR A 371 12.45 43.16 16.69
CA THR A 371 12.87 43.17 15.27
C THR A 371 13.29 41.75 14.86
N SER A 372 12.87 41.16 13.74
CA SER A 372 13.15 41.41 12.30
C SER A 372 14.32 40.59 11.72
N HIS A 373 13.98 39.80 10.70
CA HIS A 373 14.75 39.47 9.48
C HIS A 373 16.07 38.70 9.65
N ARG A 374 16.58 37.93 8.69
CA ARG A 374 16.41 37.64 7.24
C ARG A 374 17.10 36.25 7.09
N GLU A 375 16.91 35.41 6.08
CA GLU A 375 16.87 35.59 4.63
C GLU A 375 16.42 34.26 4.00
#